data_AF-A0A376ZUV7-F1
#
_entry.id   AF-A0A376ZUV7-F1
#
_cell.length_a   1.000
_cell.length_b   1.000
_cell.length_c   1.000
_cell.angle_alpha   90.00
_cell.angle_beta   90.00
_cell.angle_gamma   90.00
#
_symmetry.space_group_name_H-M   'P 1'
#
loop_
_entity.id
_entity.type
_entity.pdbx_description
1 polymer ?
#
loop_
_entity_poly.entity_id
_entity_poly.type
_entity_poly.pdbx_seq_one_letter_code
_entity_poly.pdbx_strand_id
1 'polypeptide(L)'
;MTDKQAALPYASAYKQDEQEIKRLLVEAGMETSGNFNEPADHLAIYLELLSHLHFSLGEGTVPARRIDSLRQKTLTALWQWLPEFAARCHQYDSFGFYAALSQLLLVLVECDHQNR
;
A
#
# COMPACT_ATOMS: atom_id res chain seq x y z
N MET A 1 -24.02 -14.25 -5.96
CA MET A 1 -23.45 -13.41 -4.89
C MET A 1 -22.82 -12.23 -5.59
N THR A 2 -23.22 -11.00 -5.26
CA THR A 2 -22.64 -9.82 -5.91
C THR A 2 -21.26 -9.55 -5.31
N ASP A 3 -20.26 -9.31 -6.16
CA ASP A 3 -18.85 -9.05 -5.82
C ASP A 3 -18.60 -7.90 -4.82
N LYS A 4 -19.66 -7.23 -4.37
CA LYS A 4 -19.67 -6.09 -3.43
C LYS A 4 -19.35 -6.45 -1.97
N GLN A 5 -19.08 -7.72 -1.65
CA GLN A 5 -18.83 -8.18 -0.27
C GLN A 5 -17.42 -8.74 -0.04
N ALA A 6 -16.52 -8.68 -1.02
CA ALA A 6 -15.14 -9.11 -0.82
C ALA A 6 -14.26 -7.99 -0.23
N ALA A 7 -13.15 -8.36 0.42
CA ALA A 7 -12.10 -7.43 0.83
C ALA A 7 -11.36 -6.92 -0.42
N LEU A 8 -11.93 -5.89 -1.05
CA LEU A 8 -11.35 -5.29 -2.25
C LEU A 8 -9.99 -4.67 -1.92
N PRO A 9 -8.92 -4.92 -2.70
CA PRO A 9 -7.57 -4.44 -2.39
C PRO A 9 -7.31 -3.02 -2.91
N TYR A 10 -8.32 -2.14 -2.97
CA TYR A 10 -8.21 -0.76 -3.46
C TYR A 10 -8.48 0.23 -2.35
N ALA A 11 -7.62 1.23 -2.18
CA ALA A 11 -7.80 2.24 -1.13
C ALA A 11 -9.13 3.01 -1.26
N SER A 12 -9.60 3.25 -2.48
CA SER A 12 -10.89 3.88 -2.79
C SER A 12 -12.09 3.09 -2.26
N ALA A 13 -11.99 1.76 -2.13
CA ALA A 13 -13.03 0.93 -1.51
C ALA A 13 -13.21 1.21 0.01
N TYR A 14 -12.26 1.94 0.60
CA TYR A 14 -12.21 2.36 2.01
C TYR A 14 -12.17 3.89 2.14
N LYS A 15 -12.76 4.60 1.16
CA LYS A 15 -12.94 6.06 1.16
C LYS A 15 -11.63 6.88 1.13
N GLN A 16 -10.54 6.28 0.65
CA GLN A 16 -9.31 7.02 0.38
C GLN A 16 -9.33 7.66 -1.02
N ASP A 17 -8.60 8.75 -1.18
CA ASP A 17 -8.41 9.40 -2.47
C ASP A 17 -7.38 8.65 -3.31
N GLU A 18 -7.80 8.10 -4.46
CA GLU A 18 -6.93 7.42 -5.42
C GLU A 18 -5.81 8.34 -5.95
N GLN A 19 -5.99 9.67 -5.88
CA GLN A 19 -4.99 10.62 -6.32
C GLN A 19 -3.78 10.69 -5.38
N GLU A 20 -3.91 10.29 -4.12
CA GLU A 20 -2.81 10.36 -3.16
C GLU A 20 -1.65 9.46 -3.59
N ILE A 21 -1.92 8.19 -3.87
CA ILE A 21 -0.89 7.25 -4.35
C ILE A 21 -0.31 7.66 -5.70
N LYS A 22 -1.12 8.23 -6.61
CA LYS A 22 -0.63 8.75 -7.90
C LYS A 22 0.38 9.86 -7.71
N ARG A 23 0.13 10.78 -6.77
CA ARG A 23 1.09 11.84 -6.41
C ARG A 23 2.37 11.27 -5.83
N LEU A 24 2.27 10.28 -4.93
CA LEU A 24 3.43 9.64 -4.31
C LEU A 24 4.32 8.91 -5.34
N LEU A 25 3.72 8.19 -6.30
CA LEU A 25 4.45 7.57 -7.40
C LEU A 25 5.21 8.61 -8.22
N VAL A 26 4.55 9.69 -8.65
CA VAL A 26 5.17 10.76 -9.42
C VAL A 26 6.30 11.44 -8.63
N GLU A 27 6.10 11.71 -7.32
CA GLU A 27 7.14 12.28 -6.46
C GLU A 27 8.36 11.36 -6.32
N ALA A 28 8.17 10.04 -6.43
CA ALA A 28 9.22 9.02 -6.45
C ALA A 28 9.83 8.80 -7.85
N GLY A 29 9.30 9.44 -8.91
CA GLY A 29 9.75 9.24 -10.29
C GLY A 29 9.25 7.94 -10.91
N MET A 30 8.17 7.37 -10.37
CA MET A 30 7.50 6.18 -10.87
C MET A 30 6.21 6.53 -11.60
N GLU A 31 5.84 5.69 -12.56
CA GLU A 31 4.54 5.74 -13.24
C GLU A 31 3.98 4.33 -13.35
N THR A 32 2.65 4.19 -13.31
CA THR A 32 2.00 2.91 -13.58
C THR A 32 2.15 2.56 -15.05
N SER A 33 2.58 1.34 -15.35
CA SER A 33 2.63 0.87 -16.75
C SER A 33 1.23 0.88 -17.37
N GLY A 34 1.12 1.32 -18.63
CA GLY A 34 -0.13 1.20 -19.39
C GLY A 34 -0.59 -0.24 -19.62
N ASN A 35 0.27 -1.24 -19.35
CA ASN A 35 -0.06 -2.66 -19.39
C ASN A 35 -0.60 -3.20 -18.05
N PHE A 36 -0.57 -2.39 -16.99
CA PHE A 36 -1.14 -2.75 -15.70
C PHE A 36 -2.62 -2.34 -15.69
N ASN A 37 -3.51 -3.32 -15.78
CA ASN A 37 -4.95 -3.09 -15.91
C ASN A 37 -5.65 -2.76 -14.57
N GLU A 38 -4.90 -2.68 -13.48
CA GLU A 38 -5.43 -2.37 -12.15
C GLU A 38 -5.31 -0.86 -11.86
N PRO A 39 -6.27 -0.28 -11.13
CA PRO A 39 -6.17 1.07 -10.55
C PRO A 39 -4.88 1.32 -9.78
N ALA A 40 -4.44 2.58 -9.73
CA ALA A 40 -3.20 2.96 -9.07
C ALA A 40 -3.27 2.83 -7.53
N ASP A 41 -4.47 2.73 -6.96
CA ASP A 41 -4.70 2.54 -5.53
C ASP A 41 -4.81 1.08 -5.10
N HIS A 42 -4.47 0.14 -5.98
CA HIS A 42 -4.34 -1.26 -5.63
C HIS A 42 -3.22 -1.46 -4.59
N LEU A 43 -3.44 -2.32 -3.59
CA LEU A 43 -2.51 -2.62 -2.50
C LEU A 43 -1.07 -2.88 -2.98
N ALA A 44 -0.94 -3.69 -4.03
CA ALA A 44 0.35 -4.03 -4.63
C ALA A 44 1.16 -2.81 -5.08
N ILE A 45 0.51 -1.72 -5.50
CA ILE A 45 1.21 -0.48 -5.90
C ILE A 45 1.87 0.21 -4.70
N TYR A 46 1.21 0.22 -3.54
CA TYR A 46 1.82 0.74 -2.31
C TYR A 46 3.05 -0.08 -1.92
N LEU A 47 2.96 -1.42 -2.00
CA LEU A 47 4.06 -2.32 -1.69
C LEU A 47 5.23 -2.17 -2.66
N GLU A 48 4.94 -2.02 -3.96
CA GLU A 48 5.96 -1.80 -4.99
C GLU A 48 6.67 -0.45 -4.77
N LEU A 49 5.93 0.62 -4.47
CA LEU A 49 6.53 1.91 -4.14
C LEU A 49 7.44 1.83 -2.91
N LEU A 50 7.00 1.15 -1.84
CA LEU A 50 7.83 0.94 -0.64
C LEU A 50 9.11 0.15 -0.97
N SER A 51 9.01 -0.89 -1.78
CA SER A 51 10.14 -1.68 -2.27
C SER A 51 11.12 -0.81 -3.07
N HIS A 52 10.63 -0.05 -4.04
CA HIS A 52 11.43 0.87 -4.85
C HIS A 52 12.18 1.90 -4.02
N LEU A 53 11.51 2.50 -3.02
CA LEU A 53 12.13 3.45 -2.10
C LEU A 53 13.25 2.78 -1.28
N HIS A 54 13.04 1.54 -0.81
CA HIS A 54 14.07 0.79 -0.09
C HIS A 54 15.32 0.56 -0.94
N PHE A 55 15.17 0.11 -2.19
CA PHE A 55 16.32 -0.10 -3.08
C PHE A 55 17.02 1.21 -3.44
N SER A 56 16.26 2.29 -3.64
CA SER A 56 16.80 3.63 -3.95
C SER A 56 17.70 4.19 -2.85
N LEU A 57 17.49 3.79 -1.58
CA LEU A 57 18.40 4.16 -0.48
C LEU A 57 19.81 3.59 -0.69
N GLY A 58 19.90 2.37 -1.22
CA GLY A 58 21.17 1.67 -1.45
C GLY A 58 21.97 2.23 -2.63
N GLU A 59 21.31 2.87 -3.60
CA GLU A 59 21.95 3.45 -4.79
C GLU A 59 22.60 4.81 -4.53
N GLY A 60 22.16 5.54 -3.48
CA GLY A 60 22.73 6.84 -3.10
C GLY A 60 22.49 7.98 -4.08
N THR A 61 21.66 7.78 -5.10
CA THR A 61 21.33 8.76 -6.15
C THR A 61 20.35 9.82 -5.67
N VAL A 62 19.45 9.47 -4.74
CA VAL A 62 18.46 10.37 -4.14
C VAL A 62 18.80 10.60 -2.67
N PRO A 63 18.70 11.84 -2.14
CA PRO A 63 18.98 12.10 -0.74
C PRO A 63 18.12 11.25 0.20
N ALA A 64 18.73 10.55 1.15
CA ALA A 64 18.04 9.65 2.09
C ALA A 64 16.83 10.32 2.77
N ARG A 65 16.96 11.58 3.20
CA ARG A 65 15.86 12.37 3.78
C ARG A 65 14.60 12.45 2.91
N ARG A 66 14.76 12.50 1.58
CA ARG A 66 13.65 12.57 0.63
C ARG A 66 12.99 11.21 0.53
N ILE A 67 13.79 10.15 0.47
CA ILE A 67 13.29 8.77 0.46
C ILE A 67 12.55 8.45 1.75
N ASP A 68 13.10 8.79 2.92
CA ASP A 68 12.46 8.59 4.22
C ASP A 68 11.13 9.36 4.32
N SER A 69 11.09 10.60 3.82
CA SER A 69 9.86 11.39 3.75
C SER A 69 8.79 10.72 2.87
N LEU A 70 9.16 10.25 1.68
CA LEU A 70 8.25 9.52 0.79
C LEU A 70 7.80 8.20 1.42
N ARG A 71 8.71 7.43 2.02
CA ARG A 71 8.40 6.18 2.73
C ARG A 71 7.36 6.43 3.81
N GLN A 72 7.55 7.47 4.64
CA GLN A 72 6.62 7.80 5.71
C GLN A 72 5.24 8.23 5.19
N LYS A 73 5.19 9.03 4.12
CA LYS A 73 3.91 9.39 3.48
C LYS A 73 3.19 8.14 2.95
N THR A 74 3.90 7.26 2.25
CA THR A 74 3.34 6.01 1.70
C THR A 74 2.85 5.06 2.80
N LEU A 75 3.63 4.87 3.87
CA LEU A 75 3.20 4.08 5.03
C LEU A 75 1.96 4.67 5.70
N THR A 76 1.90 5.99 5.84
CA THR A 76 0.74 6.68 6.42
C THR A 76 -0.50 6.51 5.55
N ALA A 77 -0.38 6.68 4.23
CA ALA A 77 -1.47 6.48 3.29
C ALA A 77 -1.97 5.03 3.28
N LEU A 78 -1.06 4.04 3.32
CA LEU A 78 -1.41 2.63 3.40
C LEU A 78 -2.12 2.29 4.73
N TRP A 79 -1.57 2.75 5.86
CA TRP A 79 -2.11 2.46 7.18
C TRP A 79 -3.52 3.02 7.40
N GLN A 80 -3.92 4.07 6.70
CA GLN A 80 -5.27 4.67 6.83
C GLN A 80 -6.42 3.74 6.45
N TRP A 81 -6.18 2.74 5.60
CA TRP A 81 -7.23 1.83 5.12
C TRP A 81 -6.92 0.35 5.31
N LEU A 82 -5.64 -0.01 5.50
CA LEU A 82 -5.20 -1.38 5.69
C LEU A 82 -5.88 -2.11 6.89
N PRO A 83 -6.16 -1.47 8.05
CA PRO A 83 -6.88 -2.12 9.14
C PRO A 83 -8.29 -2.57 8.75
N GLU A 84 -9.03 -1.74 8.00
CA GLU A 84 -10.37 -2.10 7.54
C GLU A 84 -10.31 -3.19 6.46
N PHE A 85 -9.33 -3.13 5.56
CA PHE A 85 -9.06 -4.20 4.59
C PHE A 85 -8.79 -5.54 5.29
N ALA A 86 -7.89 -5.57 6.28
CA ALA A 86 -7.56 -6.79 7.03
C ALA A 86 -8.77 -7.35 7.79
N ALA A 87 -9.58 -6.48 8.40
CA ALA A 87 -10.83 -6.88 9.06
C ALA A 87 -11.82 -7.54 8.07
N ARG A 88 -11.95 -6.99 6.85
CA ARG A 88 -12.76 -7.60 5.80
C ARG A 88 -12.17 -8.92 5.30
N CYS A 89 -10.85 -9.02 5.13
CA CYS A 89 -10.20 -10.28 4.79
C CYS A 89 -10.55 -11.35 5.83
N HIS A 90 -10.45 -11.04 7.12
CA HIS A 90 -10.82 -11.96 8.19
C HIS A 90 -12.32 -12.33 8.19
N GLN A 91 -13.20 -11.39 7.82
CA GLN A 91 -14.64 -11.65 7.78
C GLN A 91 -15.06 -12.56 6.61
N TYR A 92 -14.43 -12.41 5.45
CA TYR A 92 -14.91 -13.01 4.21
C TYR A 92 -14.03 -14.17 3.70
N ASP A 93 -12.79 -14.30 4.16
CA ASP A 93 -11.91 -15.42 3.81
C ASP A 93 -12.11 -16.63 4.72
N SER A 94 -13.09 -17.46 4.39
CA SER A 94 -13.38 -18.71 5.13
C SER A 94 -12.21 -19.71 5.13
N PHE A 95 -11.28 -19.65 4.17
CA PHE A 95 -10.11 -20.51 4.11
C PHE A 95 -8.98 -19.98 5.03
N GLY A 96 -8.94 -18.68 5.29
CA GLY A 96 -8.08 -18.02 6.27
C GLY A 96 -6.67 -17.67 5.79
N PHE A 97 -6.30 -18.01 4.55
CA PHE A 97 -4.98 -17.70 3.98
C PHE A 97 -4.76 -16.20 3.78
N TYR A 98 -5.70 -15.51 3.12
CA TYR A 98 -5.64 -14.07 2.89
C TYR A 98 -5.94 -13.30 4.17
N ALA A 99 -6.76 -13.84 5.08
CA ALA A 99 -6.91 -13.30 6.42
C ALA A 99 -5.56 -13.25 7.16
N ALA A 100 -4.84 -14.38 7.22
CA ALA A 100 -3.51 -14.43 7.84
C ALA A 100 -2.50 -13.50 7.17
N LEU A 101 -2.48 -13.46 5.82
CA LEU A 101 -1.57 -12.60 5.06
C LEU A 101 -1.85 -11.11 5.30
N SER A 102 -3.12 -10.71 5.31
CA SER A 102 -3.53 -9.32 5.57
C SER A 102 -3.16 -8.88 7.00
N GLN A 103 -3.30 -9.78 7.98
CA GLN A 103 -2.91 -9.51 9.37
C GLN A 103 -1.40 -9.38 9.52
N LEU A 104 -0.62 -10.26 8.87
CA LEU A 104 0.83 -10.15 8.83
C LEU A 104 1.26 -8.80 8.22
N LEU A 105 0.65 -8.42 7.09
CA LEU A 105 0.95 -7.16 6.44
C LEU A 105 0.63 -5.96 7.34
N LEU A 106 -0.53 -5.97 8.02
CA LEU A 106 -0.91 -4.90 8.94
C LEU A 106 0.13 -4.72 10.05
N VAL A 107 0.56 -5.80 10.69
CA VAL A 107 1.55 -5.74 11.77
C VAL A 107 2.91 -5.22 11.27
N LEU A 108 3.34 -5.62 10.08
CA LEU A 108 4.58 -5.12 9.48
C LEU A 108 4.50 -3.61 9.20
N VAL A 109 3.40 -3.15 8.59
CA VAL A 109 3.19 -1.73 8.30
C VAL A 109 3.10 -0.90 9.58
N GLU A 110 2.45 -1.41 10.63
CA GLU A 110 2.40 -0.75 11.94
C GLU A 110 3.79 -0.63 12.59
N CYS A 111 4.58 -1.70 12.51
CA CYS A 111 5.94 -1.69 13.04
C CYS A 111 6.82 -0.66 12.30
N ASP A 112 6.77 -0.66 10.97
CA ASP A 112 7.52 0.29 10.14
C ASP A 112 7.05 1.74 10.32
N HIS A 113 5.75 1.96 10.56
CA HIS A 113 5.20 3.30 10.79
C HIS A 113 5.61 3.87 12.17
N GLN A 114 5.79 3.00 13.17
CA GLN A 114 6.20 3.37 14.53
C GLN A 114 7.72 3.57 14.67
N ASN A 115 8.53 2.85 13.90
CA ASN A 115 9.98 2.99 13.85
C ASN A 115 10.37 4.30 13.14
N ARG A 116 10.39 5.40 13.89
CA ARG A 116 10.88 6.73 13.46
C ARG A 116 12.40 6.84 13.54
#